data_AF-A0A197ZYV9-F1
#
_entry.id   AF-A0A197ZYV9-F1
#
_cell.length_a   1.000
_cell.length_b   1.000
_cell.length_c   1.000
_cell.angle_alpha   90.00
_cell.angle_beta   90.00
_cell.angle_gamma   90.00
#
_symmetry.space_group_name_H-M   'P 1'
#
loop_
_entity.id
_entity.type
_entity.pdbx_description
1 polymer ?
#
loop_
_entity_poly.entity_id
_entity_poly.type
_entity_poly.pdbx_seq_one_letter_code
_entity_poly.pdbx_strand_id
1 'polypeptide(L)'
;MGFQWARREGEFVYDPSVHHHLRILSFEAPLKKDINEFAKMVNQAKEGKITVLYFHGIPDLAHPWVSMEREAFEAYMEYLLENNFKVIAMRELSNYMDPLKLQVKIRLGVKRNVRMDISYDKFVMGG
;
A
#
# COMPACT_ATOMS: atom_id res chain seq x y z
N MET A 1 1.61 16.22 21.13
CA MET A 1 2.19 16.03 19.79
C MET A 1 2.38 14.54 19.57
N GLY A 2 1.96 14.02 18.42
CA GLY A 2 2.11 12.61 18.05
C GLY A 2 2.24 12.47 16.54
N PHE A 3 2.84 11.39 16.07
CA PHE A 3 2.94 11.11 14.64
C PHE A 3 1.54 10.92 14.04
N GLN A 4 1.25 11.61 12.93
CA GLN A 4 -0.03 11.48 12.23
C GLN A 4 -0.05 10.27 11.29
N TRP A 5 1.11 9.89 10.76
CA TRP A 5 1.28 8.84 9.75
C TRP A 5 2.59 8.10 10.01
N ALA A 6 2.64 6.82 9.70
CA ALA A 6 3.88 6.07 9.65
C ALA A 6 3.80 5.01 8.56
N ARG A 7 4.92 4.81 7.84
CA ARG A 7 5.03 3.82 6.78
C ARG A 7 5.77 2.57 7.26
N ARG A 8 5.42 1.43 6.68
CA ARG A 8 6.15 0.17 6.77
C ARG A 8 6.16 -0.47 5.39
N GLU A 9 7.23 -1.18 5.08
CA GLU A 9 7.27 -2.06 3.91
C GLU A 9 6.14 -3.11 3.96
N GLY A 10 5.55 -3.40 2.81
CA GLY A 10 4.54 -4.44 2.66
C GLY A 10 4.17 -4.70 1.20
N GLU A 11 3.53 -5.84 0.96
CA GLU A 11 3.19 -6.33 -0.38
C GLU A 11 1.73 -6.03 -0.80
N PHE A 12 1.01 -5.22 -0.01
CA PHE A 12 -0.40 -4.94 -0.23
C PHE A 12 -0.70 -3.44 -0.20
N VAL A 13 -1.69 -3.02 -0.99
CA VAL A 13 -2.18 -1.65 -1.02
C VAL A 13 -2.72 -1.20 0.35
N TYR A 14 -2.49 0.06 0.71
CA TYR A 14 -3.02 0.62 1.95
C TYR A 14 -4.52 0.91 1.82
N ASP A 15 -5.33 0.23 2.63
CA ASP A 15 -6.76 0.50 2.78
C ASP A 15 -7.03 1.29 4.09
N PRO A 16 -7.37 2.58 4.01
CA PRO A 16 -7.63 3.42 5.19
C PRO A 16 -8.81 2.94 6.05
N SER A 17 -9.71 2.12 5.51
CA SER A 17 -10.90 1.64 6.23
C SER A 17 -10.59 0.51 7.23
N VAL A 18 -9.48 -0.21 7.01
CA VAL A 18 -9.10 -1.37 7.83
C VAL A 18 -7.67 -1.32 8.36
N HIS A 19 -6.77 -0.59 7.70
CA HIS A 19 -5.40 -0.43 8.15
C HIS A 19 -5.27 0.77 9.08
N HIS A 20 -4.41 0.61 10.09
CA HIS A 20 -4.09 1.69 11.00
C HIS A 20 -3.25 2.75 10.28
N HIS A 21 -3.53 4.04 10.51
CA HIS A 21 -2.81 5.17 9.87
C HIS A 21 -1.30 5.23 10.20
N LEU A 22 -0.87 4.55 11.25
CA LEU A 22 0.55 4.34 11.59
C LEU A 22 1.14 3.04 11.00
N ARG A 23 0.45 2.43 10.05
CA ARG A 23 0.85 1.19 9.35
C ARG A 23 0.54 1.32 7.86
N ILE A 24 0.96 2.44 7.26
CA ILE A 24 0.82 2.66 5.82
C ILE A 24 1.77 1.70 5.11
N LEU A 25 1.23 0.80 4.30
CA LEU A 25 1.99 -0.19 3.56
C LEU A 25 2.54 0.45 2.28
N SER A 26 3.82 0.22 2.00
CA SER A 26 4.48 0.74 0.80
C SER A 26 5.19 -0.36 0.02
N PHE A 27 5.08 -0.30 -1.30
CA PHE A 27 5.80 -1.14 -2.25
C PHE A 27 7.16 -0.51 -2.58
N GLU A 28 8.15 -1.37 -2.77
CA GLU A 28 9.39 -1.01 -3.47
C GLU A 28 9.09 -0.92 -4.97
N ALA A 29 9.45 0.19 -5.61
CA ALA A 29 9.38 0.26 -7.07
C ALA A 29 10.52 -0.58 -7.68
N PRO A 30 10.27 -1.34 -8.77
CA PRO A 30 11.31 -2.21 -9.33
C PRO A 30 12.53 -1.42 -9.79
N LEU A 31 13.74 -1.92 -9.48
CA LEU A 31 14.99 -1.19 -9.74
C LEU A 31 15.30 -1.02 -11.24
N LYS A 32 14.82 -1.95 -12.06
CA LYS A 32 14.95 -1.96 -13.52
C LYS A 32 13.60 -1.79 -14.17
N LYS A 33 13.57 -1.34 -15.43
CA LYS A 33 12.32 -1.11 -16.16
C LYS A 33 11.49 -2.39 -16.31
N ASP A 34 10.51 -2.55 -15.44
CA ASP A 34 9.39 -3.49 -15.57
C ASP A 34 8.06 -2.75 -15.40
N ILE A 35 7.43 -2.38 -16.53
CA ILE A 35 6.14 -1.68 -16.53
C ILE A 35 5.00 -2.60 -16.07
N ASN A 36 5.08 -3.90 -16.33
CA ASN A 36 4.00 -4.83 -15.99
C ASN A 36 3.92 -5.01 -14.47
N GLU A 37 5.07 -5.18 -13.81
CA GLU A 37 5.15 -5.28 -12.36
C GLU A 37 4.72 -3.96 -11.70
N PHE A 38 5.25 -2.83 -12.17
CA PHE A 38 4.86 -1.52 -11.67
C PHE A 38 3.36 -1.25 -11.81
N ALA A 39 2.79 -1.56 -12.98
CA ALA A 39 1.36 -1.45 -13.24
C ALA A 39 0.52 -2.29 -12.27
N LYS A 40 0.95 -3.52 -11.93
CA LYS A 40 0.24 -4.36 -10.94
C LYS A 40 0.21 -3.73 -9.56
N MET A 41 1.26 -3.01 -9.16
CA MET A 41 1.31 -2.31 -7.86
C MET A 41 0.38 -1.10 -7.84
N VAL A 42 0.48 -0.22 -8.83
CA VAL A 42 -0.26 1.06 -8.84
C VAL A 42 -1.74 0.90 -9.17
N ASN A 43 -2.11 -0.10 -9.99
CA ASN A 43 -3.52 -0.36 -10.32
C ASN A 43 -4.35 -0.91 -9.14
N GLN A 44 -3.73 -1.18 -7.99
CA GLN A 44 -4.45 -1.48 -6.74
C GLN A 44 -5.04 -0.23 -6.09
N ALA A 45 -4.62 0.98 -6.48
CA ALA A 45 -5.13 2.26 -5.97
C ALA A 45 -6.54 2.58 -6.49
N LYS A 46 -7.51 1.75 -6.11
CA LYS A 46 -8.93 1.82 -6.49
C LYS A 46 -9.80 1.73 -5.24
N GLU A 47 -11.06 2.14 -5.35
CA GLU A 47 -12.05 1.98 -4.27
C GLU A 47 -11.63 2.65 -2.94
N GLY A 48 -10.92 3.79 -3.02
CA GLY A 48 -10.42 4.52 -1.84
C GLY A 48 -9.16 3.94 -1.21
N LYS A 49 -8.57 2.89 -1.79
CA LYS A 49 -7.24 2.38 -1.42
C LYS A 49 -6.14 3.23 -2.05
N ILE A 50 -5.00 3.28 -1.37
CA ILE A 50 -3.86 4.13 -1.73
C ILE A 50 -2.64 3.24 -1.94
N THR A 51 -2.10 3.22 -3.15
CA THR A 51 -0.77 2.66 -3.39
C THR A 51 0.27 3.66 -2.93
N VAL A 52 1.16 3.24 -2.04
CA VAL A 52 2.31 4.03 -1.61
C VAL A 52 3.56 3.36 -2.16
N LEU A 53 4.39 4.14 -2.85
CA LEU A 53 5.63 3.68 -3.46
C LEU A 53 6.80 4.31 -2.73
N TYR A 54 7.91 3.59 -2.65
CA TYR A 54 9.21 4.19 -2.39
C TYR A 54 10.20 3.80 -3.48
N PHE A 55 11.07 4.75 -3.81
CA PHE A 55 12.13 4.58 -4.78
C PHE A 55 13.46 4.65 -4.03
N HIS A 56 14.40 3.79 -4.39
CA HIS A 56 15.80 3.95 -3.99
C HIS A 56 16.46 5.11 -4.77
N GLY A 57 17.75 5.37 -4.54
CA GLY A 57 18.44 6.46 -5.25
C GLY A 57 18.54 6.20 -6.76
N ILE A 58 18.45 7.27 -7.55
CA ILE A 58 18.40 7.24 -9.02
C ILE A 58 19.48 8.17 -9.62
N PRO A 59 20.67 7.64 -9.99
CA PRO A 59 21.26 6.43 -9.44
C PRO A 59 21.79 6.67 -8.01
N ASP A 60 21.91 5.60 -7.23
CA ASP A 60 22.64 5.60 -5.96
C ASP A 60 24.07 5.07 -6.18
N LEU A 61 25.05 5.97 -6.16
CA LEU A 61 26.46 5.60 -6.32
C LEU A 61 27.06 4.98 -5.05
N ALA A 62 26.48 5.24 -3.86
CA ALA A 62 26.97 4.71 -2.60
C ALA A 62 26.43 3.30 -2.33
N HIS A 63 25.23 2.98 -2.83
CA HIS A 63 24.58 1.67 -2.67
C HIS A 63 24.15 1.09 -4.02
N PRO A 64 25.11 0.71 -4.89
CA PRO A 64 24.82 0.31 -6.26
C PRO A 64 23.90 -0.92 -6.38
N TRP A 65 23.85 -1.79 -5.36
CA TRP A 65 22.99 -2.98 -5.34
C TRP A 65 21.49 -2.68 -5.17
N VAL A 66 21.13 -1.46 -4.74
CA VAL A 66 19.75 -0.96 -4.70
C VAL A 66 19.56 0.26 -5.59
N SER A 67 20.53 0.61 -6.44
CA SER A 67 20.39 1.75 -7.33
C SER A 67 19.32 1.47 -8.37
N MET A 68 18.39 2.41 -8.53
CA MET A 68 17.39 2.37 -9.60
C MET A 68 17.96 2.98 -10.89
N GLU A 69 17.62 2.38 -12.02
CA GLU A 69 17.93 2.90 -13.35
C GLU A 69 17.10 4.17 -13.63
N ARG A 70 17.72 5.19 -14.23
CA ARG A 70 17.03 6.45 -14.57
C ARG A 70 15.86 6.20 -15.52
N GLU A 71 16.10 5.34 -16.50
CA GLU A 71 15.15 4.95 -17.55
C GLU A 71 13.93 4.22 -16.96
N ALA A 72 14.12 3.46 -15.86
CA ALA A 72 13.03 2.82 -15.14
C ALA A 72 12.15 3.88 -14.46
N PHE A 73 12.76 4.79 -13.70
CA PHE A 73 12.05 5.86 -13.01
C PHE A 73 11.25 6.74 -13.98
N GLU A 74 11.86 7.16 -15.09
CA GLU A 74 11.20 7.97 -16.11
C GLU A 74 9.97 7.26 -16.69
N ALA A 75 10.12 5.97 -17.04
CA ALA A 75 9.01 5.17 -17.57
C ALA A 75 7.87 4.99 -16.56
N TYR A 76 8.18 4.93 -15.26
CA TYR A 76 7.17 4.86 -14.20
C TYR A 76 6.43 6.17 -14.01
N MET A 77 7.12 7.31 -14.06
CA MET A 77 6.47 8.62 -13.99
C MET A 77 5.57 8.86 -15.21
N GLU A 78 6.02 8.46 -16.40
CA GLU A 78 5.24 8.50 -17.63
C GLU A 78 3.99 7.62 -17.51
N TYR A 79 4.11 6.38 -17.03
CA TYR A 79 2.97 5.49 -16.82
C TYR A 79 1.91 6.12 -15.89
N LEU A 80 2.34 6.73 -14.77
CA LEU A 80 1.41 7.40 -13.85
C LEU A 80 0.68 8.56 -14.52
N LEU A 81 1.39 9.35 -15.34
CA LEU A 81 0.83 10.48 -16.07
C LEU A 81 -0.19 10.02 -17.12
N GLU A 82 0.19 9.09 -17.99
CA GLU A 82 -0.65 8.60 -19.09
C GLU A 82 -1.92 7.91 -18.60
N ASN A 83 -1.86 7.26 -17.44
CA ASN A 83 -3.00 6.56 -16.84
C ASN A 83 -3.78 7.44 -15.84
N ASN A 84 -3.55 8.76 -15.83
CA ASN A 84 -4.27 9.74 -15.03
C ASN A 84 -4.25 9.47 -13.51
N PHE A 85 -3.13 8.95 -12.99
CA PHE A 85 -2.97 8.79 -11.55
C PHE A 85 -2.83 10.13 -10.86
N LYS A 86 -3.54 10.29 -9.75
CA LYS A 86 -3.34 11.42 -8.83
C LYS A 86 -2.27 11.07 -7.82
N VAL A 87 -1.06 11.57 -8.03
CA VAL A 87 0.06 11.44 -7.09
C VAL A 87 0.02 12.59 -6.09
N ILE A 88 0.10 12.27 -4.80
CA ILE A 88 0.10 13.25 -3.70
C ILE A 88 1.28 13.00 -2.77
N ALA A 89 1.74 14.04 -2.09
CA ALA A 89 2.72 13.86 -1.02
C ALA A 89 2.05 13.27 0.24
N MET A 90 2.79 12.50 1.04
CA MET A 90 2.29 11.94 2.31
C MET A 90 1.71 13.00 3.25
N ARG A 91 2.26 14.23 3.24
CA ARG A 91 1.76 15.37 4.04
C ARG A 91 0.34 15.82 3.63
N GLU A 92 -0.08 15.50 2.41
CA GLU A 92 -1.39 15.88 1.87
C GLU A 92 -2.46 14.83 2.14
N LEU A 93 -2.12 13.68 2.74
CA LEU A 93 -3.09 12.64 3.10
C LEU A 93 -4.21 13.18 4.01
N SER A 94 -3.91 14.17 4.84
CA SER A 94 -4.90 14.84 5.69
C SER A 94 -6.01 15.55 4.91
N ASN A 95 -5.78 15.87 3.63
CA ASN A 95 -6.80 16.48 2.76
C ASN A 95 -7.83 15.44 2.27
N TYR A 96 -7.53 14.15 2.42
CA TYR A 96 -8.37 13.04 1.94
C TYR A 96 -8.92 12.18 3.08
N MET A 97 -8.24 12.15 4.23
CA MET A 97 -8.66 11.36 5.38
C MET A 97 -8.23 11.95 6.71
N ASP A 98 -9.08 11.75 7.73
CA ASP A 98 -8.81 12.10 9.12
C ASP A 98 -8.41 10.83 9.89
N PRO A 99 -7.15 10.73 10.37
CA PRO A 99 -6.63 9.52 11.01
C PRO A 99 -7.35 9.18 12.32
N LEU A 100 -7.87 10.17 13.05
CA LEU A 100 -8.59 9.95 14.31
C LEU A 100 -9.99 9.41 14.04
N LYS A 101 -10.70 9.97 13.05
CA LYS A 101 -12.01 9.44 12.64
C LYS A 101 -11.92 8.01 12.12
N LEU A 102 -10.90 7.70 11.32
CA LEU A 102 -10.64 6.34 10.83
C LEU A 102 -10.36 5.38 11.99
N GLN A 103 -9.51 5.77 12.94
CA GLN A 103 -9.20 4.94 14.10
C GLN A 103 -10.45 4.64 14.94
N VAL A 104 -11.33 5.62 15.13
CA VAL A 104 -12.63 5.43 15.80
C VAL A 104 -13.51 4.45 15.03
N LYS A 105 -13.63 4.57 13.69
CA LYS A 105 -14.39 3.61 12.86
C LYS A 105 -13.87 2.17 12.98
N ILE A 106 -12.54 2.00 12.96
CA ILE A 106 -11.90 0.69 13.12
C ILE A 106 -12.20 0.11 14.51
N ARG A 107 -12.10 0.93 15.57
CA ARG A 107 -12.35 0.51 16.97
C ARG A 107 -13.82 0.20 17.26
N LEU A 108 -14.75 0.98 16.72
CA LEU A 108 -16.19 0.83 16.95
C LEU A 108 -16.79 -0.39 16.24
N GLY A 109 -16.00 -1.11 15.45
CA GLY A 109 -16.47 -2.33 14.80
C GLY A 109 -17.48 -2.03 13.71
N VAL A 110 -16.98 -1.55 12.56
CA VAL A 110 -17.37 -2.21 11.31
C VAL A 110 -16.94 -3.67 11.47
N LYS A 111 -17.75 -4.46 12.20
CA LYS A 111 -17.57 -5.89 12.36
C LYS A 111 -17.57 -6.42 10.94
N ARG A 112 -16.41 -6.89 10.49
CA ARG A 112 -16.32 -7.75 9.32
C ARG A 112 -17.39 -8.83 9.51
N ASN A 113 -18.27 -9.01 8.53
CA ASN A 113 -19.07 -10.23 8.38
C ASN A 113 -18.13 -11.41 8.10
N VAL A 114 -17.26 -11.74 9.05
CA VAL A 114 -16.60 -13.04 9.07
C VAL A 114 -17.55 -13.94 9.83
N ARG A 115 -18.46 -14.59 9.11
CA ARG A 115 -18.91 -15.93 9.52
C ARG A 115 -17.66 -16.80 9.45
N MET A 116 -16.90 -16.87 10.54
CA MET A 116 -16.12 -18.07 10.83
C MET A 116 -17.14 -19.07 11.33
N ASP A 117 -17.72 -19.86 10.42
CA ASP A 117 -18.31 -21.14 10.79
C ASP A 117 -17.15 -22.05 11.21
N ILE A 118 -16.73 -21.92 12.45
CA ILE A 118 -16.02 -22.99 13.14
C ILE A 118 -17.11 -23.97 13.56
N SER A 119 -17.48 -24.84 12.62
CA SER A 119 -18.13 -26.10 12.96
C SER A 119 -17.05 -27.02 13.54
N TYR A 120 -17.03 -27.15 14.87
CA TYR A 120 -16.49 -28.35 15.49
C TYR A 120 -17.60 -29.40 15.44
N ASP A 121 -17.62 -30.23 14.41
CA ASP A 121 -18.34 -31.49 14.46
C ASP A 121 -17.54 -32.62 13.77
N LYS A 122 -16.99 -33.48 14.65
CA LYS A 122 -16.83 -34.93 14.53
C LYS A 122 -15.93 -35.46 13.41
N PHE A 123 -14.65 -35.62 13.76
CA PHE A 123 -13.86 -36.76 13.27
C PHE A 123 -14.30 -38.00 14.06
N VAL A 124 -15.22 -38.78 13.53
CA VAL A 124 -15.39 -40.20 13.89
C VAL A 124 -14.71 -40.98 12.77
N MET A 125 -13.52 -41.51 13.05
CA MET A 125 -12.93 -42.57 12.23
C MET A 125 -13.69 -43.86 12.56
N GLY A 126 -14.36 -44.42 11.56
CA GLY A 126 -14.99 -45.73 11.65
C GLY A 126 -14.01 -46.87 11.35
N GLY A 127 -14.52 -48.09 11.52
CA GLY A 127 -13.97 -49.33 10.94
C GLY A 127 -13.22 -50.19 11.94
#